data_AF-A0A0F8Y0X7-F1
#
_entry.id   AF-A0A0F8Y0X7-F1
#
_cell.length_a   1.000
_cell.length_b   1.000
_cell.length_c   1.000
_cell.angle_alpha   90.00
_cell.angle_beta   90.00
_cell.angle_gamma   90.00
#
_symmetry.space_group_name_H-M   'P 1'
#
loop_
_entity.id
_entity.type
_entity.pdbx_description
1 polymer ?
#
loop_
_entity_poly.entity_id
_entity_poly.type
_entity_poly.pdbx_seq_one_letter_code
_entity_poly.pdbx_strand_id
1 'polypeptide(L)' 'MGGNAYEFAETKEDIRESIGQLNRSRAPNSKKLIVPNNLENFAKEAVKRTGIGIENISGKILKKSRKK' A
#
# COMPACT_ATOMS: atom_id res chain seq x y z
N MET A 1 9.64 8.81 -17.53
CA MET A 1 9.98 7.84 -16.46
C MET A 1 8.74 7.60 -15.60
N GLY A 2 8.13 6.42 -15.71
CA GLY A 2 6.97 6.03 -14.91
C GLY A 2 7.40 5.34 -13.62
N GLY A 3 7.48 6.07 -12.51
CA GLY A 3 7.83 5.50 -11.21
C GLY A 3 6.65 4.82 -10.53
N ASN A 4 6.86 3.60 -10.04
CA ASN A 4 5.99 2.93 -9.09
C ASN A 4 6.67 2.93 -7.72
N ALA A 5 5.89 3.01 -6.64
CA ALA A 5 6.39 2.86 -5.28
C ALA A 5 5.70 1.67 -4.60
N TYR A 6 6.50 0.84 -3.96
CA TYR A 6 6.08 -0.37 -3.27
C TYR A 6 6.69 -0.36 -1.89
N GLU A 7 5.88 -0.64 -0.87
CA GLU A 7 6.34 -0.84 0.50
C GLU A 7 5.82 -2.18 1.00
N PHE A 8 6.62 -2.88 1.79
CA PHE A 8 6.23 -4.11 2.47
C PHE A 8 6.09 -3.85 3.96
N ALA A 9 5.03 -4.37 4.58
CA ALA A 9 4.75 -4.15 5.98
C ALA A 9 4.29 -5.45 6.67
N GLU A 10 5.01 -5.87 7.70
CA GLU A 10 4.77 -7.11 8.45
C GLU A 10 4.02 -6.89 9.76
N THR A 11 3.94 -5.64 10.23
CA THR A 11 3.21 -5.27 11.44
C THR A 11 2.21 -4.16 11.18
N LYS A 12 1.30 -3.93 12.14
CA LYS A 12 0.36 -2.79 12.08
C LYS A 12 1.08 -1.43 12.12
N GLU A 13 2.24 -1.38 12.76
CA GLU A 13 3.04 -0.17 12.88
C GLU A 13 3.73 0.14 11.55
N ASP A 14 4.36 -0.86 10.94
CA ASP A 14 4.93 -0.77 9.58
C ASP A 14 3.88 -0.29 8.57
N ILE A 15 2.65 -0.81 8.64
CA ILE A 15 1.57 -0.38 7.74
C ILE A 15 1.36 1.13 7.82
N ARG A 16 1.39 1.72 9.03
CA ARG A 16 1.19 3.16 9.21
C ARG A 16 2.39 3.94 8.67
N GLU A 17 3.60 3.48 8.95
CA GLU A 17 4.83 4.12 8.47
C GLU A 17 4.94 4.07 6.94
N SER A 18 4.76 2.89 6.35
CA SER A 18 4.76 2.68 4.90
C SER A 18 3.69 3.50 4.18
N ILE A 19 2.49 3.65 4.75
CA ILE A 19 1.48 4.57 4.21
C ILE A 19 2.00 6.02 4.18
N GLY A 20 2.68 6.46 5.24
CA GLY A 20 3.36 7.75 5.29
C GLY A 20 4.41 7.91 4.20
N GLN A 21 5.28 6.90 4.03
CA GLN A 21 6.32 6.89 3.00
C GLN A 21 5.73 6.93 1.59
N LEU A 22 4.75 6.07 1.29
CA LEU A 22 4.05 6.03 0.00
C LEU A 22 3.33 7.34 -0.29
N ASN A 23 2.70 7.97 0.71
CA ASN A 23 2.08 9.28 0.51
C ASN A 23 3.09 10.36 0.14
N ARG A 24 4.27 10.37 0.77
CA ARG A 24 5.38 11.29 0.44
C ARG A 24 6.05 10.99 -0.91
N SER A 25 5.98 9.75 -1.38
CA SER A 25 6.54 9.36 -2.66
C SER A 25 5.92 10.14 -3.82
N ARG A 26 6.77 10.60 -4.75
CA ARG A 26 6.36 11.29 -6.00
C ARG A 26 6.11 10.32 -7.16
N ALA A 27 5.98 9.02 -6.89
CA ALA A 27 5.73 8.00 -7.90
C ALA A 27 4.45 8.33 -8.71
N PRO A 28 4.58 8.59 -10.04
CA PRO A 28 3.47 9.10 -10.86
C PRO A 28 2.47 8.02 -11.30
N ASN A 29 2.80 6.73 -11.17
CA ASN A 29 1.97 5.65 -11.71
C ASN A 29 1.18 4.92 -10.64
N SER A 30 1.86 4.18 -9.75
CA SER A 30 1.19 3.40 -8.73
C SER A 30 1.95 3.42 -7.41
N LYS A 31 1.18 3.40 -6.33
CA LYS A 31 1.65 3.28 -4.95
C LYS A 31 0.97 2.06 -4.37
N LYS A 32 1.72 1.04 -3.98
CA LYS A 32 1.15 -0.18 -3.39
C LYS A 32 1.81 -0.51 -2.06
N LEU A 33 0.99 -1.02 -1.15
CA LEU A 33 1.41 -1.62 0.11
C LEU A 33 1.24 -3.14 0.01
N ILE A 34 2.29 -3.89 0.33
CA ILE A 34 2.29 -5.35 0.34
C ILE A 34 2.21 -5.79 1.80
N VAL A 35 1.22 -6.61 2.14
CA VAL A 35 0.97 -7.04 3.53
C VAL A 35 0.72 -8.56 3.62
N PRO A 36 1.03 -9.19 4.77
CA PRO A 36 0.66 -10.58 5.02
C PRO A 36 -0.85 -10.73 5.24
N ASN A 37 -1.35 -11.95 5.04
CA ASN A 37 -2.79 -12.27 5.03
C ASN A 37 -3.51 -11.91 6.35
N ASN A 38 -2.81 -11.98 7.48
CA ASN A 38 -3.33 -11.63 8.80
C ASN A 38 -3.54 -10.12 9.00
N LEU A 39 -2.96 -9.27 8.15
CA LEU A 39 -3.06 -7.81 8.26
C LEU A 39 -3.90 -7.15 7.17
N GLU A 40 -4.47 -7.92 6.24
CA GLU A 40 -5.24 -7.41 5.11
C GLU A 40 -6.38 -6.47 5.52
N ASN A 41 -7.12 -6.85 6.57
CA ASN A 41 -8.27 -6.06 7.00
C ASN A 41 -7.83 -4.72 7.58
N PHE A 42 -6.80 -4.73 8.42
CA PHE A 42 -6.22 -3.52 8.99
C PHE A 42 -5.64 -2.61 7.90
N ALA A 43 -4.90 -3.18 6.95
CA ALA A 43 -4.35 -2.45 5.82
C ALA A 43 -5.46 -1.78 4.99
N LYS A 44 -6.54 -2.51 4.67
CA LYS A 44 -7.69 -1.98 3.91
C LYS A 44 -8.33 -0.78 4.60
N GLU A 45 -8.51 -0.84 5.91
CA GLU A 45 -9.03 0.28 6.69
C GLU A 45 -8.05 1.46 6.69
N ALA A 46 -6.76 1.22 6.94
CA ALA A 46 -5.73 2.25 6.99
C ALA A 46 -5.58 3.01 5.67
N VAL A 47 -5.67 2.32 4.52
CA VAL A 47 -5.55 2.95 3.19
C VAL A 47 -6.89 3.38 2.58
N LYS A 48 -8.03 3.21 3.27
CA LYS A 48 -9.39 3.38 2.71
C LYS A 48 -9.59 4.74 2.04
N ARG A 49 -9.05 5.80 2.64
CA ARG A 49 -9.14 7.19 2.15
C ARG A 49 -7.89 7.65 1.40
N THR A 50 -7.00 6.73 1.07
CA THR A 50 -5.77 7.02 0.32
C THR A 50 -5.85 6.47 -1.11
N GLY A 51 -5.01 7.00 -2.01
CA GLY A 51 -4.82 6.46 -3.36
C GLY A 51 -3.97 5.18 -3.41
N ILE A 52 -3.52 4.67 -2.26
CA ILE A 52 -2.60 3.54 -2.18
C ILE A 52 -3.36 2.22 -2.44
N GLY A 53 -2.79 1.37 -3.28
CA GLY A 53 -3.25 0.01 -3.52
C GLY A 53 -2.72 -0.97 -2.47
N ILE A 54 -3.36 -2.12 -2.35
CA ILE A 54 -2.89 -3.21 -1.48
C ILE A 54 -2.78 -4.48 -2.28
N GLU A 55 -1.67 -5.17 -2.06
CA GLU A 55 -1.42 -6.53 -2.51
C GLU A 55 -1.06 -7.38 -1.28
N ASN A 56 -1.39 -8.66 -1.29
CA ASN A 56 -0.86 -9.56 -0.27
C ASN A 56 0.41 -10.27 -0.75
N ILE A 57 1.10 -10.95 0.16
CA ILE A 57 2.32 -11.72 -0.14
C ILE A 57 2.11 -12.83 -1.18
N SER A 58 0.87 -13.27 -1.40
CA SER A 58 0.53 -14.25 -2.45
C SER A 58 0.27 -13.60 -3.81
N GLY A 59 0.50 -12.28 -3.95
CA GLY A 59 0.28 -11.53 -5.18
C GLY A 59 -1.19 -11.18 -5.45
N LYS A 60 -2.10 -11.42 -4.49
CA LYS A 60 -3.52 -11.09 -4.64
C LYS A 60 -3.72 -9.59 -4.45
N ILE A 61 -4.29 -8.94 -5.46
CA ILE A 61 -4.66 -7.52 -5.36
C ILE A 61 -5.91 -7.38 -4.50
N LEU A 62 -5.75 -6.80 -3.32
CA LEU A 62 -6.83 -6.57 -2.35
C LEU A 62 -7.52 -5.22 -2.56
N LYS A 63 -6.77 -4.23 -3.04
CA LYS A 63 -7.28 -2.91 -3.43
C LYS A 63 -6.41 -2.36 -4.55
N LYS A 64 -7.01 -1.90 -5.65
CA LYS A 64 -6.25 -1.22 -6.71
C LYS A 64 -5.81 0.17 -6.27
N SER A 65 -4.58 0.56 -6.60
CA SER A 65 -4.13 1.93 -6.42
C SER A 65 -4.95 2.86 -7.30
N ARG A 66 -5.27 4.05 -6.80
CA ARG A 66 -5.90 5.12 -7.58
C ARG A 66 -4.87 6.21 -7.81
N LYS A 67 -4.72 6.58 -9.08
CA LYS A 67 -3.95 7.76 -9.46
C LYS A 67 -4.70 8.98 -8.90
N LYS A 68 -4.04 9.75 -8.04
CA LYS A 68 -4.50 11.08 -7.66
C LYS A 68 -4.03 12.08 -8.70
#